data_AF-A0A9N9G8S9-F1
#
_entry.id   AF-A0A9N9G8S9-F1
#
_cell.length_a   1.000
_cell.length_b   1.000
_cell.length_c   1.000
_cell.angle_alpha   90.00
_cell.angle_beta   90.00
_cell.angle_gamma   90.00
#
_symmetry.space_group_name_H-M   'P 1'
#
loop_
_entity.id
_entity.type
_entity.pdbx_description
1 polymer ?
#
loop_
_entity_poly.entity_id
_entity_poly.type
_entity_poly.pdbx_seq_one_letter_code
_entity_poly.pdbx_strand_id
1 'polypeptide(L)'
;MNRAPPESSVGEIDVSKMKKYISYARTRCAPRISPEASEKLSSHFVSIRAEASRADQNKHGHSSIPITIRQLEAIIRISESIAKVTLSPRVTVQHVEQAMRLFKHSTMNALSSCDIPGMHHSEARRQIEIVEEEIKRRIAVGSRASTQRIIKEFERKSKKSCYEN
;
A
#
# COMPACT_ATOMS: atom_id res chain seq x y z
N MET A 1 27.19 -42.02 27.18
CA MET A 1 27.05 -40.78 26.39
C MET A 1 25.65 -40.24 26.58
N ASN A 2 25.47 -39.31 27.51
CA ASN A 2 24.18 -38.66 27.76
C ASN A 2 23.94 -37.62 26.67
N ARG A 3 23.01 -37.89 25.75
CA ARG A 3 22.53 -36.90 24.80
C ARG A 3 21.71 -35.88 25.58
N ALA A 4 22.21 -34.66 25.70
CA ALA A 4 21.46 -33.52 26.22
C ALA A 4 20.12 -33.41 25.47
N PRO A 5 19.00 -33.12 26.16
CA PRO A 5 17.73 -32.88 25.46
C PRO A 5 17.93 -31.74 24.46
N PRO A 6 17.32 -31.81 23.27
CA PRO A 6 17.43 -30.73 22.30
C PRO A 6 16.94 -29.45 22.96
N GLU A 7 17.81 -28.44 22.97
CA GLU A 7 17.48 -27.12 23.50
C GLU A 7 16.16 -26.67 22.88
N SER A 8 15.16 -26.49 23.73
CA SER A 8 13.86 -25.95 23.37
C SER A 8 14.06 -24.55 22.82
N SER A 9 14.26 -24.47 21.51
CA SER A 9 14.38 -23.23 20.75
C SER A 9 13.23 -22.31 21.10
N VAL A 10 13.57 -21.11 21.52
CA VAL A 10 12.68 -20.04 21.98
C VAL A 10 11.45 -19.89 21.08
N GLY A 11 10.32 -20.34 21.63
CA GLY A 11 8.97 -20.10 21.15
C GLY A 11 8.04 -20.65 22.23
N GLU A 12 7.23 -19.79 22.87
CA GLU A 12 6.43 -20.09 24.06
C GLU A 12 5.44 -21.27 23.90
N ILE A 13 5.28 -21.80 22.68
CA ILE A 13 4.32 -22.84 22.35
C ILE A 13 4.97 -23.84 21.39
N ASP A 14 4.95 -25.12 21.78
CA ASP A 14 5.36 -26.24 20.92
C ASP A 14 4.56 -26.29 19.60
N VAL A 15 5.22 -26.61 18.49
CA VAL A 15 4.62 -26.63 17.15
C VAL A 15 3.48 -27.64 17.05
N SER A 16 3.57 -28.79 17.72
CA SER A 16 2.48 -29.78 17.75
C SER A 16 1.24 -29.22 18.45
N LYS A 17 1.45 -28.51 19.57
CA LYS A 17 0.38 -27.80 20.29
C LYS A 17 -0.24 -26.69 19.43
N MET A 18 0.56 -25.89 18.73
CA MET A 18 0.08 -24.83 17.84
C MET A 18 -0.77 -25.38 16.68
N LYS A 19 -0.35 -26.47 16.03
CA LYS A 19 -1.14 -27.13 14.97
C LYS A 19 -2.51 -27.58 15.47
N LYS A 20 -2.55 -28.22 16.65
CA LYS A 20 -3.80 -28.65 17.29
C LYS A 20 -4.70 -27.45 17.62
N TYR A 21 -4.11 -26.37 18.13
CA TYR A 21 -4.84 -25.13 18.45
C TYR A 21 -5.45 -24.48 17.22
N ILE A 22 -4.70 -24.33 16.13
CA ILE A 22 -5.20 -23.77 14.87
C ILE A 22 -6.35 -24.64 14.32
N SER A 23 -6.20 -25.97 14.36
CA SER A 23 -7.26 -26.89 13.94
C SER A 23 -8.54 -26.73 14.78
N TYR A 24 -8.39 -26.57 16.10
CA TYR A 24 -9.51 -26.32 17.01
C TYR A 24 -10.19 -24.98 16.70
N ALA A 25 -9.42 -23.89 16.58
CA ALA A 25 -9.96 -22.57 16.26
C ALA A 25 -10.69 -22.54 14.90
N ARG A 26 -10.16 -23.22 13.87
CA ARG A 26 -10.80 -23.32 12.55
C ARG A 26 -12.13 -24.06 12.57
N THR A 27 -12.26 -25.10 13.38
CA THR A 27 -13.45 -25.97 13.41
C THR A 27 -14.51 -25.51 14.40
N ARG A 28 -14.12 -24.84 15.49
CA ARG A 28 -15.02 -24.46 16.58
C ARG A 28 -15.37 -22.98 16.63
N CYS A 29 -14.59 -22.11 15.98
CA CYS A 29 -14.83 -20.67 16.00
C CYS A 29 -15.17 -20.14 14.59
N ALA A 30 -16.40 -19.67 14.45
CA ALA A 30 -16.91 -19.01 13.25
C ALA A 30 -17.42 -17.61 13.65
N PRO A 31 -16.51 -16.63 13.82
CA PRO A 31 -16.88 -15.32 14.35
C PRO A 31 -17.90 -14.62 13.45
N ARG A 32 -18.77 -13.82 14.07
CA ARG A 32 -19.73 -12.95 13.37
C ARG A 32 -19.41 -11.50 13.62
N ILE A 33 -19.55 -10.68 12.58
CA ILE A 33 -19.25 -9.25 12.67
C ILE A 33 -20.30 -8.56 13.53
N SER A 34 -19.86 -7.75 14.51
CA SER A 34 -20.78 -6.94 15.29
C SER A 34 -21.28 -5.74 14.49
N PRO A 35 -22.48 -5.20 14.79
CA PRO A 35 -23.01 -4.03 14.07
C PRO A 35 -22.04 -2.84 14.08
N GLU A 36 -21.40 -2.59 15.23
CA GLU A 36 -20.45 -1.49 15.42
C GLU A 36 -19.19 -1.68 14.57
N ALA A 37 -18.70 -2.93 14.45
CA ALA A 37 -17.58 -3.27 13.60
C ALA A 37 -17.92 -3.10 12.11
N SER A 38 -19.14 -3.46 11.71
CA SER A 38 -19.64 -3.29 10.33
C SER A 38 -19.70 -1.81 9.92
N GLU A 39 -20.20 -0.96 10.81
CA GLU A 39 -20.27 0.48 10.59
C GLU A 39 -18.88 1.10 10.45
N LYS A 40 -17.94 0.72 11.33
CA LYS A 40 -16.54 1.15 11.26
C LYS A 40 -15.88 0.77 9.93
N LEU A 41 -16.07 -0.47 9.48
CA LEU A 41 -15.54 -0.96 8.19
C LEU A 41 -16.08 -0.13 7.01
N SER A 42 -17.37 0.17 7.03
CA SER A 42 -18.05 0.92 5.96
C SER A 42 -17.60 2.37 5.93
N SER A 43 -17.57 3.04 7.09
CA SER A 43 -17.09 4.40 7.25
C SER A 43 -15.65 4.56 6.76
N HIS A 44 -14.77 3.63 7.15
CA HIS A 44 -13.36 3.64 6.73
C HIS A 44 -13.19 3.41 5.22
N PHE A 45 -13.95 2.50 4.61
CA PHE A 45 -13.87 2.27 3.17
C PHE A 45 -14.27 3.51 2.37
N VAL A 46 -15.33 4.20 2.79
CA VAL A 46 -15.78 5.45 2.17
C VAL A 46 -14.73 6.54 2.32
N SER A 47 -14.15 6.69 3.52
CA SER A 47 -13.14 7.73 3.77
C SER A 47 -11.89 7.53 2.90
N ILE A 48 -11.33 6.31 2.86
CA ILE A 48 -10.13 6.05 2.06
C ILE A 48 -10.42 6.21 0.55
N ARG A 49 -11.59 5.79 0.07
CA ARG A 49 -11.96 6.04 -1.34
C ARG A 49 -12.07 7.53 -1.67
N ALA A 50 -12.62 8.33 -0.76
CA ALA A 50 -12.71 9.77 -0.94
C ALA A 50 -11.30 10.41 -0.96
N GLU A 51 -10.41 9.98 -0.07
CA GLU A 51 -9.01 10.43 -0.05
C GLU A 51 -8.26 10.05 -1.33
N ALA A 52 -8.41 8.82 -1.80
CA ALA A 52 -7.80 8.36 -3.06
C ALA A 52 -8.29 9.17 -4.26
N SER A 53 -9.60 9.42 -4.34
CA SER A 53 -10.19 10.27 -5.40
C SER A 53 -9.62 11.69 -5.37
N ARG A 54 -9.49 12.30 -4.20
CA ARG A 54 -8.88 13.65 -4.05
C ARG A 54 -7.40 13.66 -4.46
N ALA A 55 -6.66 12.59 -4.13
CA ALA A 55 -5.25 12.47 -4.51
C ALA A 55 -5.08 12.36 -6.04
N ASP A 56 -6.01 11.71 -6.74
CA ASP A 56 -6.02 11.62 -8.20
C ASP A 56 -6.31 12.96 -8.87
N GLN A 57 -7.21 13.77 -8.32
CA GLN A 57 -7.52 15.10 -8.91
C GLN A 57 -6.35 16.08 -8.79
N ASN A 58 -5.56 15.98 -7.72
CA ASN A 58 -4.43 16.88 -7.47
C ASN A 58 -3.15 16.47 -8.23
N LYS A 59 -3.05 15.23 -8.70
CA LYS A 59 -1.90 14.72 -9.46
C LYS A 59 -2.28 14.62 -10.93
N HIS A 60 -1.65 15.41 -11.79
CA HIS A 60 -1.83 15.36 -13.26
C HIS A 60 -1.22 14.08 -13.88
N GLY A 61 -1.42 12.92 -13.27
CA GLY A 61 -0.81 11.66 -13.69
C GLY A 61 -1.49 10.45 -13.06
N HIS A 62 -2.02 9.57 -13.91
CA HIS A 62 -2.72 8.33 -13.59
C HIS A 62 -1.81 7.27 -12.95
N SER A 63 -1.42 7.43 -11.69
CA SER A 63 -0.56 6.48 -10.98
C SER A 63 -1.10 6.00 -9.63
N SER A 64 -2.37 6.29 -9.29
CA SER A 64 -2.96 5.75 -8.06
C SER A 64 -3.56 4.37 -8.29
N ILE A 65 -3.22 3.43 -7.42
CA ILE A 65 -3.82 2.10 -7.41
C ILE A 65 -5.28 2.26 -6.95
N PRO A 66 -6.27 1.84 -7.74
CA PRO A 66 -7.66 2.03 -7.38
C PRO A 66 -8.03 1.23 -6.14
N ILE A 67 -8.83 1.84 -5.25
CA ILE A 67 -9.31 1.20 -4.03
C ILE A 67 -10.58 0.42 -4.35
N THR A 68 -10.53 -0.90 -4.11
CA THR A 68 -11.56 -1.84 -4.58
C THR A 68 -12.27 -2.54 -3.42
N ILE A 69 -13.46 -3.08 -3.70
CA ILE A 69 -14.24 -3.87 -2.73
C ILE A 69 -13.45 -5.12 -2.26
N ARG A 70 -12.56 -5.65 -3.09
CA ARG A 70 -11.66 -6.77 -2.71
C ARG A 70 -10.79 -6.42 -1.51
N GLN A 71 -10.34 -5.16 -1.40
CA GLN A 71 -9.54 -4.72 -0.25
C GLN A 71 -10.38 -4.67 1.02
N LEU A 72 -11.64 -4.22 0.94
CA LEU A 72 -12.57 -4.28 2.07
C LEU A 72 -12.81 -5.73 2.52
N GLU A 73 -13.08 -6.63 1.58
CA GLU A 73 -13.25 -8.07 1.85
C GLU A 73 -11.98 -8.69 2.50
N ALA A 74 -10.79 -8.25 2.07
CA ALA A 74 -9.54 -8.67 2.69
C ALA A 74 -9.43 -8.21 4.15
N ILE A 75 -9.77 -6.95 4.45
CA ILE A 75 -9.77 -6.43 5.82
C ILE A 75 -10.78 -7.18 6.70
N ILE A 76 -11.96 -7.51 6.16
CA ILE A 76 -12.96 -8.33 6.85
C ILE A 76 -12.37 -9.70 7.22
N ARG A 77 -11.76 -10.41 6.27
CA ARG A 77 -11.11 -11.71 6.53
C ARG A 77 -10.00 -11.63 7.57
N ILE A 78 -9.19 -10.56 7.56
CA ILE A 78 -8.15 -10.36 8.56
C ILE A 78 -8.78 -10.16 9.95
N SER A 79 -9.84 -9.35 10.05
CA SER A 79 -10.56 -9.08 11.30
C SER A 79 -11.17 -10.36 11.89
N GLU A 80 -11.80 -11.19 11.05
CA GLU A 80 -12.31 -12.51 11.43
C GLU A 80 -11.19 -13.47 11.86
N SER A 81 -10.03 -13.42 11.21
CA SER A 81 -8.88 -14.27 11.56
C SER A 81 -8.31 -13.89 12.92
N ILE A 82 -8.21 -12.60 13.24
CA ILE A 82 -7.78 -12.12 14.56
C ILE A 82 -8.77 -12.59 15.64
N ALA A 83 -10.08 -12.40 15.42
CA ALA A 83 -11.11 -12.88 16.34
C ALA A 83 -11.06 -14.41 16.52
N LYS A 84 -10.75 -15.15 15.45
CA LYS A 84 -10.65 -16.61 15.47
C LYS A 84 -9.44 -17.10 16.26
N VAL A 85 -8.29 -16.42 16.15
CA VAL A 85 -7.08 -16.75 16.93
C VAL A 85 -7.30 -16.48 18.43
N THR A 86 -8.12 -15.50 18.79
CA THR A 86 -8.51 -15.25 20.20
C THR A 86 -9.71 -16.07 20.66
N LEU A 87 -10.21 -17.00 19.82
CA LEU A 87 -11.43 -17.80 20.04
C LEU A 87 -12.69 -16.97 20.33
N SER A 88 -12.70 -15.69 19.92
CA SER A 88 -13.86 -14.82 20.08
C SER A 88 -14.96 -15.21 19.08
N PRO A 89 -16.21 -15.41 19.53
CA PRO A 89 -17.34 -15.68 18.63
C PRO A 89 -17.81 -14.43 17.87
N ARG A 90 -17.30 -13.24 18.21
CA ARG A 90 -17.69 -11.98 17.59
C ARG A 90 -16.47 -11.15 17.16
N VAL A 91 -16.56 -10.52 16.00
CA VAL A 91 -15.60 -9.52 15.56
C VAL A 91 -16.00 -8.18 16.17
N THR A 92 -15.16 -7.63 17.03
CA THR A 92 -15.34 -6.33 17.66
C THR A 92 -14.60 -5.25 16.88
N VAL A 93 -14.86 -3.99 17.22
CA VAL A 93 -14.17 -2.82 16.64
C VAL A 93 -12.65 -2.91 16.80
N GLN A 94 -12.17 -3.45 17.93
CA GLN A 94 -10.73 -3.61 18.18
C GLN A 94 -10.06 -4.54 17.16
N HIS A 95 -10.72 -5.65 16.78
CA HIS A 95 -10.20 -6.55 15.75
C HIS A 95 -10.09 -5.86 14.39
N VAL A 96 -11.09 -5.05 14.06
CA VAL A 96 -11.12 -4.26 12.82
C VAL A 96 -10.00 -3.22 12.81
N GLU A 97 -9.77 -2.50 13.90
CA GLU A 97 -8.70 -1.51 14.00
C GLU A 97 -7.31 -2.15 13.85
N GLN A 98 -7.09 -3.33 14.43
CA GLN A 98 -5.86 -4.08 14.22
C GLN A 98 -5.71 -4.56 12.77
N ALA A 99 -6.79 -5.04 12.15
CA ALA A 99 -6.78 -5.45 10.74
C ALA A 99 -6.45 -4.28 9.81
N MET A 100 -7.04 -3.10 10.04
CA MET A 100 -6.75 -1.87 9.29
C MET A 100 -5.30 -1.43 9.48
N ARG A 101 -4.77 -1.50 10.71
CA ARG A 101 -3.36 -1.18 10.99
C ARG A 101 -2.42 -2.08 10.19
N LEU A 102 -2.66 -3.40 10.20
CA LEU A 102 -1.88 -4.37 9.44
C LEU A 102 -1.99 -4.14 7.93
N PHE A 103 -3.21 -3.90 7.44
CA PHE A 103 -3.46 -3.65 6.03
C PHE A 103 -2.75 -2.37 5.54
N LYS A 104 -2.81 -1.29 6.33
CA LYS A 104 -2.11 -0.03 6.03
C LYS A 104 -0.60 -0.25 5.98
N HIS A 105 -0.03 -0.99 6.92
CA HIS A 105 1.39 -1.28 6.92
C HIS A 105 1.79 -2.13 5.70
N SER A 106 1.02 -3.17 5.37
CA SER A 106 1.26 -3.98 4.18
C SER A 106 1.12 -3.19 2.88
N THR A 107 0.17 -2.26 2.80
CA THR A 107 -0.07 -1.44 1.60
C THR A 107 0.97 -0.34 1.46
N MET A 108 1.33 0.36 2.53
CA MET A 108 2.41 1.36 2.50
C MET A 108 3.75 0.70 2.19
N ASN A 109 4.03 -0.47 2.78
CA ASN A 109 5.21 -1.24 2.42
C ASN A 109 5.15 -1.64 0.94
N ALA A 110 4.01 -2.12 0.43
CA ALA A 110 3.88 -2.44 -1.00
C ALA A 110 4.02 -1.22 -1.92
N LEU A 111 3.51 -0.05 -1.53
CA LEU A 111 3.69 1.19 -2.29
C LEU A 111 5.15 1.66 -2.31
N SER A 112 5.87 1.43 -1.20
CA SER A 112 7.30 1.75 -1.09
C SER A 112 8.22 0.66 -1.67
N SER A 113 7.79 -0.60 -1.63
CA SER A 113 8.56 -1.80 -2.01
C SER A 113 8.19 -2.30 -3.40
N CYS A 114 7.21 -1.68 -4.06
CA CYS A 114 7.07 -1.75 -5.51
C CYS A 114 8.23 -0.96 -6.14
N ASP A 115 9.44 -1.50 -5.98
CA ASP A 115 10.52 -1.36 -6.93
C ASP A 115 10.11 -2.10 -8.21
N ILE A 116 9.13 -1.54 -8.92
CA ILE A 116 8.85 -1.98 -10.28
C ILE A 116 10.08 -1.54 -11.11
N PRO A 117 10.80 -2.46 -11.77
CA PRO A 117 11.87 -2.10 -12.68
C PRO A 117 11.32 -1.13 -13.73
N GLY A 118 11.80 0.11 -13.70
CA GLY A 118 11.35 1.21 -14.59
C GLY A 118 10.43 2.26 -13.96
N MET A 119 9.99 2.10 -12.71
CA MET A 119 9.08 3.07 -12.06
C MET A 119 9.75 3.91 -10.94
N HIS A 120 10.95 3.53 -10.51
CA HIS A 120 11.77 4.26 -9.55
C HIS A 120 13.10 4.69 -10.16
N HIS A 121 13.06 5.75 -10.94
CA HIS A 121 14.09 6.75 -10.76
C HIS A 121 13.29 7.93 -10.18
N SER A 122 13.25 8.03 -8.84
CA SER A 122 12.69 9.20 -8.15
C SER A 122 13.33 10.48 -8.69
N GLU A 123 14.60 10.38 -9.10
CA GLU A 123 15.31 11.35 -9.92
C GLU A 123 14.71 11.51 -11.32
N ALA A 124 14.36 10.45 -12.07
CA ALA A 124 13.69 10.60 -13.38
C ALA A 124 12.31 11.22 -13.26
N ARG A 125 11.50 10.84 -12.26
CA ARG A 125 10.18 11.47 -12.07
C ARG A 125 10.32 12.95 -11.78
N ARG A 126 11.28 13.33 -10.93
CA ARG A 126 11.62 14.74 -10.68
C ARG A 126 12.13 15.44 -11.95
N GLN A 127 12.96 14.78 -12.75
CA GLN A 127 13.43 15.30 -14.03
C GLN A 127 12.30 15.46 -15.05
N ILE A 128 11.39 14.48 -15.13
CA ILE A 128 10.19 14.52 -15.98
C ILE A 128 9.30 15.69 -15.58
N GLU A 129 9.06 15.90 -14.28
CA GLU A 129 8.26 17.01 -13.77
C GLU A 129 8.89 18.37 -14.11
N ILE A 130 10.21 18.52 -13.95
CA ILE A 130 10.96 19.73 -14.34
C ILE A 130 10.84 19.97 -15.85
N VAL A 131 11.00 18.92 -16.66
CA VAL A 131 10.92 19.00 -18.12
C VAL A 131 9.49 19.32 -18.57
N GLU A 132 8.49 18.71 -17.96
CA GLU A 132 7.08 18.92 -18.25
C GLU A 132 6.66 20.36 -17.96
N GLU A 133 7.05 20.92 -16.82
CA GLU A 133 6.80 22.32 -16.47
C GLU A 133 7.46 23.29 -17.47
N GLU A 134 8.69 23.00 -17.89
CA GLU A 134 9.39 23.83 -18.86
C GLU A 134 8.76 23.75 -20.26
N ILE A 135 8.20 22.59 -20.64
CA ILE A 135 7.44 22.42 -21.88
C ILE A 135 6.13 23.21 -21.81
N LYS A 136 5.34 23.05 -20.73
CA LYS A 136 4.06 23.75 -20.53
C LYS A 136 4.22 25.27 -20.52
N ARG A 137 5.32 25.80 -19.98
CA ARG A 137 5.62 27.25 -20.01
C ARG A 137 5.82 27.82 -21.41
N ARG A 138 6.26 27.02 -22.38
CA ARG A 138 6.69 27.52 -23.70
C ARG A 138 5.76 27.13 -24.83
N ILE A 139 5.09 26.00 -24.68
CA ILE A 139 4.21 25.43 -25.69
C ILE A 139 2.80 25.51 -25.14
N ALA A 140 2.00 26.39 -25.72
CA ALA A 140 0.58 26.51 -25.36
C ALA A 140 -0.10 25.16 -25.59
N VAL A 141 -0.96 24.76 -24.66
CA VAL A 141 -1.71 23.50 -24.74
C VAL A 141 -2.50 23.48 -26.06
N GLY A 142 -2.28 22.44 -26.88
CA GLY A 142 -2.89 22.30 -28.21
C GLY A 142 -2.05 22.79 -29.39
N SER A 143 -0.91 23.43 -29.14
CA SER A 143 0.04 23.80 -30.21
C SER A 143 0.96 22.62 -30.59
N ARG A 144 1.45 22.61 -31.84
CA ARG A 144 2.35 21.57 -32.35
C ARG A 144 3.75 22.14 -32.48
N ALA A 145 4.74 21.45 -31.92
CA ALA A 145 6.15 21.80 -32.02
C ALA A 145 6.98 20.56 -32.39
N SER A 146 8.11 20.76 -33.06
CA SER A 146 9.01 19.69 -33.45
C SER A 146 9.83 19.21 -32.24
N THR A 147 9.71 17.92 -31.91
CA THR A 147 10.45 17.29 -30.79
C THR A 147 11.95 17.51 -30.89
N GLN A 148 12.53 17.38 -32.09
CA GLN A 148 13.96 17.58 -32.31
C GLN A 148 14.41 19.03 -32.04
N ARG A 149 13.56 20.03 -32.29
CA ARG A 149 13.87 21.43 -31.99
C ARG A 149 13.87 21.68 -30.48
N ILE A 150 12.87 21.16 -29.78
CA ILE A 150 12.77 21.27 -28.32
C ILE A 150 14.00 20.66 -27.66
N ILE A 151 14.39 19.45 -28.05
CA ILE A 151 15.58 18.78 -27.48
C ILE A 151 16.84 19.63 -27.70
N LYS A 152 17.11 20.10 -28.93
CA LYS A 152 18.27 20.96 -29.23
C LYS A 152 18.29 22.25 -28.41
N GLU A 153 17.13 22.84 -28.16
CA GLU A 153 17.03 24.05 -27.34
C GLU A 153 17.33 23.79 -25.87
N PHE A 154 16.86 22.66 -25.33
CA PHE A 154 17.13 22.25 -23.96
C PHE A 154 18.62 21.93 -23.75
N GLU A 155 19.26 21.24 -24.70
CA GLU A 155 20.71 20.99 -24.69
C GLU A 155 21.53 22.30 -24.74
N ARG A 156 21.09 23.28 -25.53
CA ARG A 156 21.76 24.59 -25.63
C ARG A 156 21.70 25.37 -24.31
N LYS A 157 20.59 25.27 -23.55
CA LYS A 157 20.42 25.94 -22.25
C LYS A 157 21.20 25.22 -21.14
N SER A 158 21.22 23.88 -21.14
CA SER A 158 22.05 23.09 -20.23
C SER A 158 23.54 23.44 -20.38
N LYS A 159 24.03 23.58 -21.62
CA LYS A 159 25.40 24.03 -21.88
C LYS A 159 25.66 25.45 -21.37
N LYS A 160 24.75 26.42 -21.59
CA LYS A 160 24.93 27.80 -21.10
C LYS A 160 25.06 27.89 -19.57
N SER A 161 24.31 27.08 -18.82
CA SER A 161 24.39 27.04 -17.35
C SER A 161 25.74 26.51 -16.81
N CYS A 162 26.51 25.78 -17.61
CA CYS A 162 27.85 25.29 -17.24
C CYS A 162 28.99 26.27 -17.56
N TYR A 163 28.73 27.37 -18.27
CA TYR A 163 29.74 28.39 -18.62
C TYR A 163 29.54 29.73 -17.86
N GLU A 164 28.63 29.76 -16.89
CA GLU A 164 28.34 30.93 -16.03
C GLU A 164 28.71 30.72 -14.55
N ASN A 165 29.63 29.79 -14.25
CA ASN A 165 30.35 29.74 -12.97
C ASN A 165 31.86 29.90 -13.21
#